data_AF-A0A7W0T3U5-F1
#
_entry.id   AF-A0A7W0T3U5-F1
#
_cell.length_a   1.000
_cell.length_b   1.000
_cell.length_c   1.000
_cell.angle_alpha   90.00
_cell.angle_beta   90.00
_cell.angle_gamma   90.00
#
_symmetry.space_group_name_H-M   'P 1'
#
loop_
_entity.id
_entity.type
_entity.pdbx_description
1 polymer ?
#
loop_
_entity_poly.entity_id
_entity_poly.type
_entity_poly.pdbx_seq_one_letter_code
_entity_poly.pdbx_strand_id
1 'polypeptide(L)'
;MAVLSTQVDRAADSFRARQERMEQLVTELRERSSLIAQGGGEKSVERHRSRGKLPVRERIDRLVDPGTAFLELNALAAWELYDGDAPSAGIVTGIGVVEGRQCVIVANDATVKGGSYYPLTVKKHLRAQEVARQNRLPCLYLVDSGGAFLPLQAEVFPDREHFGRIFFNQARLSALGIPQIASVMGSCTAGGAYVPAMSDETVIVRGTGTIFIGGPPLVKAATGQDVTAEELGGADVHARRSGVADHYATSDEHALAICREIVRHLDPPPPSPWEIARPEPPELDPSELYGLIPEDFRHELAAREVIARIVDGSRFHEFKEL
;
A
#
# COMPACT_ATOMS: atom_id res chain seq x y z
N MET A 1 -19.59 -32.48 -4.07
CA MET A 1 -20.19 -31.27 -3.47
C MET A 1 -21.42 -30.91 -4.28
N ALA A 2 -22.48 -30.40 -3.65
CA ALA A 2 -23.67 -29.96 -4.38
C ALA A 2 -23.33 -28.70 -5.19
N VAL A 3 -23.81 -28.63 -6.42
CA VAL A 3 -23.74 -27.41 -7.23
C VAL A 3 -24.96 -26.56 -6.89
N LEU A 4 -24.74 -25.31 -6.50
CA LEU A 4 -25.83 -24.39 -6.20
C LEU A 4 -26.52 -23.94 -7.49
N SER A 5 -27.82 -24.21 -7.61
CA SER A 5 -28.66 -23.71 -8.70
C SER A 5 -29.29 -22.37 -8.34
N THR A 6 -29.34 -21.43 -9.29
CA THR A 6 -30.02 -20.14 -9.11
C THR A 6 -31.55 -20.31 -9.02
N GLN A 7 -32.17 -19.58 -8.10
CA GLN A 7 -33.62 -19.39 -7.99
C GLN A 7 -34.03 -17.95 -8.37
N VAL A 8 -33.05 -17.11 -8.71
CA VAL A 8 -33.26 -15.70 -9.06
C VAL A 8 -33.84 -15.58 -10.46
N ASP A 9 -35.00 -14.93 -10.57
CA ASP A 9 -35.54 -14.49 -11.85
C ASP A 9 -34.82 -13.21 -12.32
N ARG A 10 -33.92 -13.39 -13.29
CA ARG A 10 -33.13 -12.30 -13.90
C ARG A 10 -33.98 -11.34 -14.72
N ALA A 11 -35.17 -11.76 -15.15
CA ALA A 11 -36.07 -10.94 -15.95
C ALA A 11 -36.99 -10.06 -15.08
N ALA A 12 -37.03 -10.30 -13.77
CA ALA A 12 -37.83 -9.54 -12.84
C ALA A 12 -37.38 -8.06 -12.79
N ASP A 13 -38.36 -7.14 -12.73
CA ASP A 13 -38.11 -5.70 -12.61
C ASP A 13 -37.24 -5.36 -11.39
N SER A 14 -37.43 -6.09 -10.28
CA SER A 14 -36.66 -5.90 -9.05
C SER A 14 -35.18 -6.25 -9.21
N PHE A 15 -34.84 -7.25 -10.02
CA PHE A 15 -33.44 -7.60 -10.30
C PHE A 15 -32.77 -6.50 -11.12
N ARG A 16 -33.44 -6.02 -12.18
CA ARG A 16 -32.93 -4.93 -13.03
C ARG A 16 -32.72 -3.64 -12.23
N ALA A 17 -33.70 -3.25 -11.41
CA ALA A 17 -33.61 -2.04 -10.59
C ALA A 17 -32.42 -2.10 -9.59
N ARG A 18 -32.19 -3.27 -8.96
CA ARG A 18 -31.04 -3.47 -8.07
C ARG A 18 -29.71 -3.39 -8.81
N GLN A 19 -29.66 -4.00 -9.99
CA GLN A 19 -28.48 -3.97 -10.85
C GLN A 19 -28.13 -2.53 -11.24
N GLU A 20 -29.09 -1.77 -11.78
CA GLU A 20 -28.88 -0.37 -12.18
C GLU A 20 -28.38 0.50 -11.02
N ARG A 21 -28.98 0.34 -9.83
CA ARG A 21 -28.54 1.06 -8.62
C ARG A 21 -27.11 0.70 -8.23
N MET A 22 -26.77 -0.58 -8.23
CA MET A 22 -25.41 -1.02 -7.87
C MET A 22 -24.38 -0.54 -8.90
N GLU A 23 -24.71 -0.55 -10.19
CA GLU A 23 -23.86 -0.02 -11.25
C GLU A 23 -23.57 1.48 -11.06
N GLN A 24 -24.55 2.26 -10.60
CA GLN A 24 -24.36 3.68 -10.24
C GLN A 24 -23.37 3.83 -9.08
N LEU A 25 -23.53 3.05 -8.00
CA LEU A 25 -22.63 3.08 -6.84
C LEU A 25 -21.20 2.66 -7.20
N VAL A 26 -21.06 1.62 -8.04
CA VAL A 26 -19.75 1.17 -8.54
C VAL A 26 -19.12 2.23 -9.43
N THR A 27 -19.90 2.94 -10.25
CA THR A 27 -19.42 4.06 -11.07
C THR A 27 -18.91 5.19 -10.19
N GLU A 28 -19.68 5.61 -9.19
CA GLU A 28 -19.27 6.62 -8.20
C GLU A 28 -17.98 6.22 -7.46
N LEU A 29 -17.86 4.94 -7.05
CA LEU A 29 -16.64 4.42 -6.45
C LEU A 29 -15.43 4.51 -7.41
N ARG A 30 -15.61 4.17 -8.69
CA ARG A 30 -14.55 4.23 -9.71
C ARG A 30 -14.12 5.66 -10.01
N GLU A 31 -15.06 6.60 -10.05
CA GLU A 31 -14.78 8.03 -10.22
C GLU A 31 -13.96 8.57 -9.04
N ARG A 32 -14.40 8.30 -7.80
CA ARG A 32 -13.65 8.71 -6.59
C ARG A 32 -12.26 8.09 -6.55
N SER A 33 -12.15 6.81 -6.88
CA SER A 33 -10.86 6.08 -6.93
C SER A 33 -9.93 6.67 -7.99
N SER A 34 -10.48 7.10 -9.13
CA SER A 34 -9.71 7.75 -10.19
C SER A 34 -9.23 9.15 -9.78
N LEU A 35 -10.05 9.90 -9.02
CA LEU A 35 -9.66 11.20 -8.51
C LEU A 35 -8.51 11.08 -7.49
N ILE A 36 -8.62 10.19 -6.50
CA ILE A 36 -7.53 9.99 -5.52
C ILE A 36 -6.25 9.44 -6.15
N ALA A 37 -6.35 8.77 -7.31
CA ALA A 37 -5.19 8.24 -8.00
C ALA A 37 -4.31 9.34 -8.61
N GLN A 38 -4.83 10.57 -8.75
CA GLN A 38 -4.08 11.74 -9.26
C GLN A 38 -3.09 12.32 -8.23
N GLY A 39 -3.09 11.82 -6.99
CA GLY A 39 -2.18 12.28 -5.93
C GLY A 39 -2.37 13.78 -5.63
N GLY A 40 -1.27 14.52 -5.50
CA GLY A 40 -1.27 15.96 -5.26
C GLY A 40 -1.63 16.84 -6.47
N GLY A 41 -2.18 16.26 -7.53
CA GLY A 41 -2.58 16.94 -8.76
C GLY A 41 -1.44 17.15 -9.76
N GLU A 42 -1.80 17.49 -10.99
CA GLU A 42 -0.91 17.56 -12.16
C GLU A 42 0.36 18.39 -11.93
N LYS A 43 0.23 19.61 -11.38
CA LYS A 43 1.38 20.48 -11.08
C LYS A 43 2.36 19.88 -10.07
N SER A 44 1.85 19.15 -9.08
CA SER A 44 2.69 18.49 -8.07
C SER A 44 3.42 17.29 -8.68
N VAL A 45 2.73 16.53 -9.54
CA VAL A 45 3.30 15.40 -10.30
C VAL A 45 4.39 15.89 -11.27
N GLU A 46 4.13 16.96 -12.02
CA GLU A 46 5.12 17.53 -12.95
C GLU A 46 6.38 18.00 -12.21
N ARG A 47 6.21 18.70 -11.08
CA ARG A 47 7.34 19.10 -10.22
C ARG A 47 8.08 17.90 -9.62
N HIS A 48 7.39 16.80 -9.33
CA HIS A 48 8.03 15.57 -8.85
C HIS A 48 8.86 14.93 -9.97
N ARG A 49 8.32 14.86 -11.19
CA ARG A 49 9.04 14.36 -12.37
C ARG A 49 10.22 15.23 -12.76
N SER A 50 10.13 16.55 -12.65
CA SER A 50 11.24 17.46 -12.99
C SER A 50 12.47 17.26 -12.10
N ARG A 51 12.31 16.56 -10.96
CA ARG A 51 13.40 16.11 -10.08
C ARG A 51 13.97 14.74 -10.46
N GLY A 52 13.54 14.16 -11.60
CA GLY A 52 13.97 12.84 -12.07
C GLY A 52 13.34 11.66 -11.32
N LYS A 53 12.20 11.89 -10.64
CA LYS A 53 11.55 10.88 -9.79
C LYS A 53 10.29 10.33 -10.45
N LEU A 54 10.05 9.03 -10.26
CA LEU A 54 8.82 8.38 -10.68
C LEU A 54 7.68 8.68 -9.68
N PRO A 55 6.46 8.97 -10.14
CA PRO A 55 5.28 8.98 -9.30
C PRO A 55 5.07 7.65 -8.56
N VAL A 56 4.44 7.70 -7.39
CA VAL A 56 4.34 6.54 -6.47
C VAL A 56 3.70 5.32 -7.11
N ARG A 57 2.62 5.50 -7.88
CA ARG A 57 1.91 4.39 -8.54
C ARG A 57 2.73 3.78 -9.67
N GLU A 58 3.48 4.59 -10.42
CA GLU A 58 4.45 4.09 -11.41
C GLU A 58 5.59 3.30 -10.77
N ARG A 59 6.04 3.69 -9.57
CA ARG A 59 7.03 2.90 -8.82
C ARG A 59 6.48 1.53 -8.46
N ILE A 60 5.22 1.45 -8.03
CA ILE A 60 4.53 0.18 -7.72
C ILE A 60 4.38 -0.65 -8.99
N ASP A 61 3.87 -0.08 -10.09
CA ASP A 61 3.66 -0.78 -11.36
C ASP A 61 4.96 -1.40 -11.92
N ARG A 62 6.10 -0.72 -11.72
CA ARG A 62 7.42 -1.23 -12.13
C ARG A 62 8.04 -2.21 -11.13
N LEU A 63 7.59 -2.20 -9.88
CA LEU A 63 8.06 -3.11 -8.84
C LEU A 63 7.38 -4.48 -8.96
N VAL A 64 6.07 -4.49 -9.19
CA VAL A 64 5.27 -5.72 -9.26
C VAL A 64 5.56 -6.50 -10.55
N ASP A 65 5.32 -7.81 -10.50
CA ASP A 65 5.53 -8.71 -11.62
C ASP A 65 4.55 -8.41 -12.76
N PRO A 66 5.02 -8.38 -14.02
CA PRO A 66 4.16 -8.16 -15.17
C PRO A 66 3.01 -9.17 -15.23
N GLY A 67 1.79 -8.66 -15.47
CA GLY A 67 0.58 -9.48 -15.57
C GLY A 67 -0.01 -9.92 -14.22
N THR A 68 0.53 -9.45 -13.10
CA THR A 68 -0.04 -9.72 -11.77
C THR A 68 -0.90 -8.55 -11.28
N ALA A 69 -1.85 -8.85 -10.40
CA ALA A 69 -2.71 -7.84 -9.80
C ALA A 69 -2.03 -7.17 -8.60
N PHE A 70 -2.35 -5.89 -8.39
CA PHE A 70 -2.05 -5.16 -7.17
C PHE A 70 -3.35 -4.93 -6.39
N LEU A 71 -3.46 -5.53 -5.21
CA LEU A 71 -4.59 -5.33 -4.31
C LEU A 71 -4.33 -4.09 -3.44
N GLU A 72 -4.78 -2.92 -3.91
CA GLU A 72 -4.67 -1.68 -3.15
C GLU A 72 -5.56 -1.71 -1.89
N LEU A 73 -5.01 -1.28 -0.76
CA LEU A 73 -5.67 -1.22 0.53
C LEU A 73 -6.04 0.22 0.86
N ASN A 74 -7.30 0.43 1.25
CA ASN A 74 -7.80 1.72 1.76
C ASN A 74 -7.52 2.90 0.80
N ALA A 75 -7.80 2.72 -0.50
CA ALA A 75 -7.58 3.72 -1.54
C ALA A 75 -8.26 5.07 -1.23
N LEU A 76 -9.47 5.03 -0.67
CA LEU A 76 -10.24 6.22 -0.25
C LEU A 76 -9.87 6.73 1.17
N ALA A 77 -8.73 6.33 1.73
CA ALA A 77 -8.30 6.88 3.01
C ALA A 77 -8.21 8.41 2.95
N ALA A 78 -8.71 9.08 3.99
CA ALA A 78 -8.82 10.53 4.08
C ALA A 78 -9.70 11.20 3.00
N TRP A 79 -10.56 10.44 2.30
CA TRP A 79 -11.60 11.02 1.44
C TRP A 79 -12.52 11.96 2.26
N GLU A 80 -12.75 13.17 1.74
CA GLU A 80 -13.53 14.23 2.40
C GLU A 80 -13.02 14.68 3.78
N LEU A 81 -11.78 14.34 4.13
CA LEU A 81 -11.10 14.81 5.34
C LEU A 81 -9.98 15.78 4.99
N TYR A 82 -9.60 16.60 5.97
CA TYR A 82 -8.50 17.57 5.85
C TYR A 82 -8.67 18.50 4.63
N ASP A 83 -9.89 18.95 4.33
CA ASP A 83 -10.20 19.81 3.18
C ASP A 83 -9.78 19.23 1.81
N GLY A 84 -9.63 17.90 1.71
CA GLY A 84 -9.21 17.22 0.48
C GLY A 84 -7.70 17.27 0.23
N ASP A 85 -6.91 17.78 1.17
CA ASP A 85 -5.47 18.00 1.00
C ASP A 85 -4.60 16.72 1.05
N ALA A 86 -5.19 15.59 1.46
CA ALA A 86 -4.49 14.33 1.68
C ALA A 86 -5.16 13.14 0.96
N PRO A 87 -5.32 13.17 -0.39
CA PRO A 87 -5.91 12.04 -1.12
C PRO A 87 -5.15 10.74 -0.85
N SER A 88 -5.89 9.64 -0.67
CA SER A 88 -5.35 8.33 -0.26
C SER A 88 -4.53 8.37 1.05
N ALA A 89 -4.71 9.42 1.86
CA ALA A 89 -3.89 9.78 3.01
C ALA A 89 -2.38 9.97 2.68
N GLY A 90 -2.03 10.36 1.44
CA GLY A 90 -0.64 10.61 1.03
C GLY A 90 0.25 9.36 1.00
N ILE A 91 -0.33 8.16 0.99
CA ILE A 91 0.39 6.89 0.98
C ILE A 91 -0.41 5.83 0.21
N VAL A 92 0.24 5.13 -0.70
CA VAL A 92 -0.34 3.97 -1.41
C VAL A 92 0.16 2.71 -0.71
N THR A 93 -0.79 1.86 -0.30
CA THR A 93 -0.49 0.60 0.38
C THR A 93 -1.22 -0.52 -0.32
N GLY A 94 -0.62 -1.69 -0.45
CA GLY A 94 -1.30 -2.83 -1.06
C GLY A 94 -0.49 -4.11 -1.03
N ILE A 95 -1.06 -5.17 -1.58
CA ILE A 95 -0.38 -6.44 -1.79
C ILE A 95 -0.10 -6.58 -3.28
N GLY A 96 1.17 -6.76 -3.64
CA GLY A 96 1.62 -7.02 -5.01
C GLY A 96 2.46 -8.28 -5.06
N VAL A 97 2.58 -8.89 -6.24
CA VAL A 97 3.51 -9.99 -6.48
C VAL A 97 4.84 -9.41 -6.95
N VAL A 98 5.93 -9.77 -6.29
CA VAL A 98 7.30 -9.35 -6.63
C VAL A 98 8.17 -10.60 -6.66
N GLU A 99 8.75 -10.92 -7.81
CA GLU A 99 9.55 -12.14 -8.02
C GLU A 99 8.81 -13.41 -7.56
N GLY A 100 7.54 -13.53 -7.94
CA GLY A 100 6.66 -14.65 -7.59
C GLY A 100 6.14 -14.64 -6.15
N ARG A 101 6.50 -13.64 -5.34
CA ARG A 101 6.15 -13.57 -3.92
C ARG A 101 5.17 -12.44 -3.61
N GLN A 102 4.09 -12.76 -2.91
CA GLN A 102 3.18 -11.74 -2.38
C GLN A 102 3.89 -10.91 -1.30
N CYS A 103 3.92 -9.61 -1.51
CA CYS A 103 4.55 -8.65 -0.62
C CYS A 103 3.59 -7.51 -0.29
N VAL A 104 3.64 -7.02 0.94
CA VAL A 104 3.00 -5.75 1.31
C VAL A 104 3.90 -4.62 0.87
N ILE A 105 3.38 -3.73 0.03
CA ILE A 105 4.06 -2.54 -0.44
C ILE A 105 3.46 -1.32 0.26
N VAL A 106 4.31 -0.46 0.81
CA VAL A 106 3.94 0.79 1.48
C VAL A 106 4.76 1.91 0.86
N ALA A 107 4.12 2.78 0.09
CA ALA A 107 4.79 3.76 -0.75
C ALA A 107 4.25 5.17 -0.51
N ASN A 108 5.12 6.10 -0.11
CA ASN A 108 4.70 7.48 0.13
C ASN A 108 4.44 8.23 -1.18
N ASP A 109 3.38 9.04 -1.21
CA ASP A 109 3.14 9.96 -2.31
C ASP A 109 3.71 11.35 -1.99
N ALA A 110 4.94 11.61 -2.44
CA ALA A 110 5.59 12.90 -2.25
C ALA A 110 4.88 14.07 -2.93
N THR A 111 3.94 13.81 -3.86
CA THR A 111 3.14 14.86 -4.49
C THR A 111 2.07 15.39 -3.54
N VAL A 112 1.62 14.58 -2.58
CA VAL A 112 0.62 14.95 -1.57
C VAL A 112 1.30 15.58 -0.36
N LYS A 113 1.28 16.91 -0.28
CA LYS A 113 1.90 17.70 0.82
C LYS A 113 3.34 17.26 1.15
N GLY A 114 4.12 16.93 0.12
CA GLY A 114 5.51 16.46 0.29
C GLY A 114 5.64 15.07 0.92
N GLY A 115 4.59 14.24 0.88
CA GLY A 115 4.55 12.92 1.51
C GLY A 115 4.46 12.99 3.04
N SER A 116 4.01 14.13 3.59
CA SER A 116 3.91 14.33 5.04
C SER A 116 2.85 13.41 5.65
N TYR A 117 3.13 12.88 6.84
CA TYR A 117 2.19 12.00 7.54
C TYR A 117 1.13 12.79 8.29
N TYR A 118 -0.10 12.66 7.81
CA TYR A 118 -1.31 12.99 8.55
C TYR A 118 -1.65 11.86 9.55
N PRO A 119 -2.58 12.08 10.50
CA PRO A 119 -3.04 11.04 11.41
C PRO A 119 -3.50 9.77 10.66
N LEU A 120 -4.26 9.94 9.57
CA LEU A 120 -4.68 8.81 8.75
C LEU A 120 -3.57 8.17 7.90
N THR A 121 -2.48 8.90 7.58
CA THR A 121 -1.30 8.30 6.94
C THR A 121 -0.66 7.29 7.88
N VAL A 122 -0.50 7.65 9.17
CA VAL A 122 0.00 6.72 10.19
C VAL A 122 -0.91 5.52 10.31
N LYS A 123 -2.21 5.73 10.48
CA LYS A 123 -3.20 4.65 10.61
C LYS A 123 -3.19 3.70 9.42
N LYS A 124 -3.07 4.23 8.19
CA LYS A 124 -2.99 3.44 6.96
C LYS A 124 -1.69 2.64 6.87
N HIS A 125 -0.56 3.24 7.23
CA HIS A 125 0.73 2.54 7.31
C HIS A 125 0.67 1.38 8.32
N LEU A 126 0.21 1.64 9.55
CA LEU A 126 0.09 0.60 10.58
C LEU A 126 -0.88 -0.51 10.17
N ARG A 127 -1.97 -0.16 9.46
CA ARG A 127 -2.90 -1.17 8.93
C ARG A 127 -2.22 -2.08 7.90
N ALA A 128 -1.36 -1.55 7.03
CA ALA A 128 -0.59 -2.35 6.09
C ALA A 128 0.39 -3.30 6.80
N GLN A 129 1.08 -2.84 7.85
CA GLN A 129 1.93 -3.70 8.68
C GLN A 129 1.15 -4.79 9.41
N GLU A 130 -0.08 -4.51 9.86
CA GLU A 130 -0.93 -5.52 10.46
C GLU A 130 -1.35 -6.59 9.43
N VAL A 131 -1.64 -6.20 8.19
CA VAL A 131 -1.89 -7.16 7.10
C VAL A 131 -0.64 -8.00 6.84
N ALA A 132 0.55 -7.39 6.80
CA ALA A 132 1.81 -8.10 6.64
C ALA A 132 2.03 -9.12 7.77
N ARG A 133 1.78 -8.72 9.02
CA ARG A 133 1.92 -9.57 10.21
C ARG A 133 0.98 -10.77 10.17
N GLN A 134 -0.31 -10.53 9.91
CA GLN A 134 -1.35 -11.56 9.93
C GLN A 134 -1.15 -12.60 8.84
N ASN A 135 -0.59 -12.20 7.69
CA ASN A 135 -0.43 -13.05 6.52
C ASN A 135 1.04 -13.46 6.24
N ARG A 136 1.96 -13.09 7.13
CA ARG A 136 3.41 -13.34 7.01
C ARG A 136 4.02 -12.89 5.67
N LEU A 137 3.63 -11.72 5.20
CA LEU A 137 4.09 -11.16 3.93
C LEU A 137 5.30 -10.24 4.13
N PRO A 138 6.38 -10.35 3.34
CA PRO A 138 7.47 -9.37 3.35
C PRO A 138 6.95 -7.95 3.12
N CYS A 139 7.64 -6.98 3.71
CA CYS A 139 7.31 -5.57 3.58
C CYS A 139 8.32 -4.86 2.67
N LEU A 140 7.83 -4.13 1.67
CA LEU A 140 8.63 -3.18 0.89
C LEU A 140 8.15 -1.75 1.17
N TYR A 141 9.04 -0.93 1.72
CA TYR A 141 8.80 0.48 2.02
C TYR A 141 9.44 1.36 0.95
N LEU A 142 8.64 1.99 0.09
CA LEU A 142 9.11 2.99 -0.88
C LEU A 142 9.03 4.37 -0.22
N VAL A 143 10.13 4.76 0.43
CA VAL A 143 10.19 5.89 1.35
C VAL A 143 10.47 7.18 0.58
N ASP A 144 9.56 8.15 0.73
CA ASP A 144 9.64 9.46 0.11
C ASP A 144 8.75 10.46 0.85
N SER A 145 9.18 10.86 2.06
CA SER A 145 8.37 11.62 3.00
C SER A 145 9.12 12.80 3.63
N GLY A 146 8.46 13.97 3.63
CA GLY A 146 8.91 15.16 4.32
C GLY A 146 8.79 15.12 5.86
N GLY A 147 8.29 14.02 6.45
CA GLY A 147 8.13 13.85 7.89
C GLY A 147 6.66 13.90 8.35
N ALA A 148 6.42 14.28 9.61
CA ALA A 148 5.08 14.42 10.16
C ALA A 148 4.41 15.74 9.71
N PHE A 149 3.09 15.72 9.52
CA PHE A 149 2.33 16.94 9.31
C PHE A 149 2.22 17.73 10.62
N LEU A 150 3.14 18.67 10.82
CA LEU A 150 3.35 19.36 12.10
C LEU A 150 2.10 20.01 12.71
N PRO A 151 1.16 20.62 11.95
CA PRO A 151 -0.06 21.17 12.53
C PRO A 151 -0.91 20.15 13.30
N LEU A 152 -0.81 18.86 12.96
CA LEU A 152 -1.54 17.77 13.62
C LEU A 152 -0.60 16.83 14.39
N GLN A 153 0.58 17.28 14.79
CA GLN A 153 1.60 16.43 15.41
C GLN A 153 1.11 15.67 16.67
N ALA A 154 0.18 16.25 17.43
CA ALA A 154 -0.35 15.63 18.65
C ALA A 154 -1.16 14.35 18.36
N GLU A 155 -1.71 14.24 17.14
CA GLU A 155 -2.44 13.08 16.63
C GLU A 155 -1.54 12.16 15.77
N VAL A 156 -0.27 12.53 15.61
CA VAL A 156 0.70 11.79 14.77
C VAL A 156 1.81 11.17 15.61
N PHE A 157 2.20 11.76 16.74
CA PHE A 157 3.44 11.40 17.46
C PHE A 157 3.27 10.62 18.77
N PRO A 158 2.49 11.09 19.77
CA PRO A 158 2.70 10.68 21.16
C PRO A 158 2.11 9.31 21.59
N ASP A 159 1.02 8.85 20.97
CA ASP A 159 0.25 7.72 21.50
C ASP A 159 0.74 6.35 21.00
N ARG A 160 0.24 5.28 21.61
CA ARG A 160 0.65 3.90 21.36
C ARG A 160 0.58 3.49 19.87
N GLU A 161 -0.46 3.94 19.17
CA GLU A 161 -0.69 3.61 17.75
C GLU A 161 -0.37 4.81 16.84
N HIS A 162 0.55 5.68 17.27
CA HIS A 162 1.10 6.79 16.49
C HIS A 162 2.42 6.42 15.80
N PHE A 163 3.12 7.39 15.20
CA PHE A 163 4.23 7.20 14.27
C PHE A 163 5.30 6.20 14.75
N GLY A 164 5.66 6.23 16.03
CA GLY A 164 6.67 5.32 16.60
C GLY A 164 6.29 3.84 16.55
N ARG A 165 5.00 3.53 16.43
CA ARG A 165 4.50 2.16 16.28
C ARG A 165 4.96 1.49 14.99
N ILE A 166 5.27 2.28 13.95
CA ILE A 166 5.82 1.78 12.68
C ILE A 166 7.12 1.02 12.96
N PHE A 167 8.02 1.61 13.74
CA PHE A 167 9.33 1.02 14.05
C PHE A 167 9.22 -0.17 15.00
N PHE A 168 8.32 -0.07 16.00
CA PHE A 168 8.00 -1.21 16.86
C PHE A 168 7.54 -2.41 16.02
N ASN A 169 6.65 -2.18 15.06
CA ASN A 169 6.16 -3.23 14.17
C ASN A 169 7.26 -3.76 13.26
N GLN A 170 8.10 -2.91 12.64
CA GLN A 170 9.23 -3.36 11.81
C GLN A 170 10.15 -4.31 12.58
N ALA A 171 10.59 -3.92 13.78
CA ALA A 171 11.44 -4.75 14.61
C ALA A 171 10.77 -6.08 15.00
N ARG A 172 9.47 -6.07 15.32
CA ARG A 172 8.72 -7.29 15.64
C ARG A 172 8.50 -8.19 14.43
N LEU A 173 8.26 -7.63 13.26
CA LEU A 173 8.10 -8.38 12.01
C LEU A 173 9.41 -9.04 11.60
N SER A 174 10.52 -8.30 11.60
CA SER A 174 11.87 -8.85 11.36
C SER A 174 12.17 -9.99 12.33
N ALA A 175 11.92 -9.82 13.64
CA ALA A 175 12.09 -10.88 14.64
C ALA A 175 11.20 -12.13 14.43
N LEU A 176 10.11 -12.02 13.68
CA LEU A 176 9.25 -13.14 13.27
C LEU A 176 9.70 -13.81 11.96
N GLY A 177 10.82 -13.37 11.38
CA GLY A 177 11.30 -13.80 10.08
C GLY A 177 10.47 -13.27 8.92
N ILE A 178 9.82 -12.11 9.09
CA ILE A 178 9.09 -11.42 8.01
C ILE A 178 10.00 -10.29 7.50
N PRO A 179 10.60 -10.42 6.30
CA PRO A 179 11.61 -9.48 5.82
C PRO A 179 11.09 -8.04 5.68
N GLN A 180 11.89 -7.08 6.12
CA GLN A 180 11.65 -5.65 6.05
C GLN A 180 12.64 -5.01 5.07
N ILE A 181 12.16 -4.49 3.95
CA ILE A 181 13.00 -3.93 2.89
C ILE A 181 12.62 -2.46 2.71
N ALA A 182 13.60 -1.56 2.75
CA ALA A 182 13.37 -0.13 2.50
C ALA A 182 14.07 0.33 1.21
N SER A 183 13.41 1.24 0.49
CA SER A 183 13.97 1.95 -0.65
C SER A 183 13.74 3.44 -0.46
N VAL A 184 14.82 4.17 -0.17
CA VAL A 184 14.81 5.62 0.05
C VAL A 184 14.97 6.33 -1.29
N MET A 185 13.83 6.77 -1.83
CA MET A 185 13.70 7.34 -3.16
C MET A 185 13.41 8.85 -3.10
N GLY A 186 13.74 9.48 -1.98
CA GLY A 186 13.45 10.87 -1.67
C GLY A 186 13.87 11.28 -0.25
N SER A 187 13.18 12.29 0.30
CA SER A 187 13.46 12.74 1.67
C SER A 187 13.05 11.68 2.69
N CYS A 188 13.87 11.50 3.73
CA CYS A 188 13.61 10.65 4.87
C CYS A 188 14.15 11.32 6.14
N THR A 189 13.30 12.13 6.79
CA THR A 189 13.71 13.02 7.89
C THR A 189 13.12 12.63 9.24
N ALA A 190 13.86 12.91 10.31
CA ALA A 190 13.46 12.76 11.70
C ALA A 190 12.95 11.35 12.01
N GLY A 191 11.70 11.21 12.47
CA GLY A 191 11.12 9.90 12.74
C GLY A 191 11.19 8.99 11.51
N GLY A 192 10.96 9.50 10.31
CA GLY A 192 10.96 8.71 9.08
C GLY A 192 12.28 7.97 8.83
N ALA A 193 13.41 8.52 9.31
CA ALA A 193 14.74 7.95 9.15
C ALA A 193 14.89 6.55 9.78
N TYR A 194 14.04 6.18 10.73
CA TYR A 194 14.05 4.84 11.31
C TYR A 194 13.44 3.77 10.39
N VAL A 195 12.62 4.14 9.39
CA VAL A 195 12.11 3.15 8.42
C VAL A 195 13.25 2.44 7.69
N PRO A 196 14.19 3.15 7.03
CA PRO A 196 15.36 2.51 6.46
C PRO A 196 16.32 1.97 7.52
N ALA A 197 16.62 2.73 8.57
CA ALA A 197 17.62 2.30 9.57
C ALA A 197 17.22 1.04 10.38
N MET A 198 15.94 0.65 10.36
CA MET A 198 15.42 -0.56 11.02
C MET A 198 14.85 -1.59 10.03
N SER A 199 15.12 -1.42 8.74
CA SER A 199 14.86 -2.47 7.73
C SER A 199 16.04 -3.44 7.67
N ASP A 200 15.76 -4.69 7.28
CA ASP A 200 16.79 -5.74 7.16
C ASP A 200 17.76 -5.43 6.02
N GLU A 201 17.24 -4.86 4.92
CA GLU A 201 18.04 -4.33 3.80
C GLU A 201 17.47 -2.99 3.32
N THR A 202 18.36 -2.03 3.08
CA THR A 202 18.04 -0.66 2.68
C THR A 202 18.73 -0.27 1.39
N VAL A 203 17.93 0.17 0.42
CA VAL A 203 18.35 0.79 -0.84
C VAL A 203 18.24 2.30 -0.73
N ILE A 204 19.21 3.06 -1.25
CA ILE A 204 19.14 4.52 -1.34
C ILE A 204 19.46 5.02 -2.76
N VAL A 205 18.62 5.91 -3.29
CA VAL A 205 18.80 6.51 -4.62
C VAL A 205 19.72 7.72 -4.53
N ARG A 206 20.82 7.73 -5.29
CA ARG A 206 21.73 8.87 -5.38
C ARG A 206 21.03 10.14 -5.87
N GLY A 207 21.32 11.26 -5.21
CA GLY A 207 20.91 12.60 -5.64
C GLY A 207 19.45 12.95 -5.33
N THR A 208 18.63 11.98 -4.94
CA THR A 208 17.23 12.21 -4.52
C THR A 208 16.97 11.64 -3.12
N GLY A 209 17.56 10.49 -2.79
CA GLY A 209 17.46 9.82 -1.50
C GLY A 209 18.31 10.49 -0.43
N THR A 210 17.70 10.84 0.70
CA THR A 210 18.40 11.41 1.86
C THR A 210 17.83 10.89 3.17
N ILE A 211 18.68 10.58 4.15
CA ILE A 211 18.31 10.07 5.48
C ILE A 211 18.94 10.95 6.55
N PHE A 212 18.17 11.49 7.48
CA PHE A 212 18.74 12.21 8.63
C PHE A 212 17.75 12.36 9.79
N ILE A 213 18.25 12.38 11.02
CA ILE A 213 17.43 12.66 12.22
C ILE A 213 17.01 14.15 12.27
N GLY A 214 17.85 15.03 11.73
CA GLY A 214 17.54 16.46 11.59
C GLY A 214 18.04 16.94 10.25
N GLY A 215 17.14 17.48 9.42
CA GLY A 215 17.52 18.00 8.10
C GLY A 215 18.31 19.31 8.16
N PRO A 216 18.80 19.80 7.00
CA PRO A 216 19.57 21.03 6.93
C PRO A 216 18.95 22.24 7.65
N PRO A 217 17.63 22.49 7.57
CA PRO A 217 17.02 23.60 8.32
C PRO A 217 17.19 23.47 9.84
N LEU A 218 17.12 22.24 10.39
CA LEU A 218 17.27 22.00 11.82
C LEU A 218 18.74 22.09 12.25
N VAL A 219 19.67 21.57 11.43
CA VAL A 219 21.11 21.67 11.70
C VAL A 219 21.53 23.14 11.72
N LYS A 220 21.07 23.94 10.75
CA LYS A 220 21.34 25.38 10.71
C LYS A 220 20.77 26.08 11.94
N ALA A 221 19.53 25.78 12.33
CA ALA A 221 18.91 26.38 13.50
C ALA A 221 19.62 26.04 14.82
N ALA A 222 20.12 24.81 14.95
CA ALA A 222 20.74 24.32 16.18
C ALA A 222 22.23 24.69 16.31
N THR A 223 22.97 24.74 15.19
CA THR A 223 24.44 24.85 15.19
C THR A 223 24.98 26.04 14.42
N GLY A 224 24.14 26.69 13.60
CA GLY A 224 24.57 27.73 12.66
C GLY A 224 25.28 27.21 11.40
N GLN A 225 25.48 25.89 11.28
CA GLN A 225 26.17 25.30 10.13
C GLN A 225 25.26 25.22 8.89
N ASP A 226 25.75 25.73 7.76
CA ASP A 226 25.17 25.49 6.45
C ASP A 226 25.72 24.19 5.86
N VAL A 227 24.82 23.26 5.55
CA VAL A 227 25.14 21.95 4.94
C VAL A 227 24.01 21.58 3.98
N THR A 228 24.34 20.99 2.83
CA THR A 228 23.30 20.52 1.91
C THR A 228 22.70 19.19 2.37
N ALA A 229 21.53 18.82 1.85
CA ALA A 229 20.89 17.55 2.19
C ALA A 229 21.74 16.33 1.77
N GLU A 230 22.42 16.42 0.61
CA GLU A 230 23.30 15.36 0.10
C GLU A 230 24.56 15.21 0.96
N GLU A 231 25.19 16.31 1.38
CA GLU A 231 26.36 16.28 2.26
C GLU A 231 26.03 15.77 3.67
N LEU A 232 24.83 16.08 4.15
CA LEU A 232 24.38 15.69 5.49
C LEU A 232 24.01 14.22 5.58
N GLY A 233 23.29 13.70 4.58
CA GLY A 233 22.70 12.37 4.64
C GLY A 233 22.31 11.80 3.28
N GLY A 234 23.05 12.12 2.22
CA GLY A 234 22.84 11.56 0.89
C GLY A 234 23.28 10.10 0.76
N ALA A 235 23.10 9.55 -0.44
CA ALA A 235 23.42 8.16 -0.75
C ALA A 235 24.89 7.82 -0.48
N ASP A 236 25.83 8.71 -0.83
CA ASP A 236 27.26 8.50 -0.61
C ASP A 236 27.63 8.50 0.89
N VAL A 237 26.91 9.26 1.73
CA VAL A 237 27.11 9.24 3.19
C VAL A 237 26.67 7.89 3.77
N HIS A 238 25.51 7.39 3.34
CA HIS A 238 24.92 6.19 3.95
C HIS A 238 25.45 4.87 3.40
N ALA A 239 25.70 4.77 2.10
CA ALA A 239 26.19 3.53 1.49
C ALA A 239 27.72 3.36 1.53
N ARG A 240 28.49 4.42 1.78
CA ARG A 240 29.97 4.33 1.77
C ARG A 240 30.64 4.62 3.11
N ARG A 241 29.99 5.34 4.02
CA ARG A 241 30.62 5.79 5.27
C ARG A 241 29.92 5.26 6.51
N SER A 242 28.62 5.53 6.66
CA SER A 242 27.90 5.16 7.88
C SER A 242 27.35 3.74 7.90
N GLY A 243 27.05 3.16 6.73
CA GLY A 243 26.44 1.83 6.63
C GLY A 243 24.95 1.78 7.00
N VAL A 244 24.26 2.92 6.98
CA VAL A 244 22.79 2.97 7.21
C VAL A 244 22.02 2.46 5.98
N ALA A 245 22.64 2.49 4.80
CA ALA A 245 22.09 1.91 3.58
C ALA A 245 23.06 0.85 3.05
N ASP A 246 22.51 -0.25 2.56
CA ASP A 246 23.26 -1.42 2.09
C ASP A 246 23.50 -1.37 0.58
N HIS A 247 22.54 -0.79 -0.16
CA HIS A 247 22.53 -0.78 -1.61
C HIS A 247 22.48 0.64 -2.18
N TYR A 248 23.35 0.91 -3.15
CA TYR A 248 23.45 2.21 -3.82
C TYR A 248 22.78 2.18 -5.20
N ALA A 249 21.66 2.89 -5.35
CA ALA A 249 20.94 3.00 -6.61
C ALA A 249 21.24 4.34 -7.33
N THR A 250 21.18 4.32 -8.66
CA THR A 250 21.47 5.49 -9.51
C THR A 250 20.21 6.17 -10.05
N SER A 251 19.06 5.52 -9.94
CA SER A 251 17.74 6.05 -10.29
C SER A 251 16.66 5.27 -9.55
N ASP A 252 15.41 5.74 -9.65
CA ASP A 252 14.26 5.03 -9.12
C ASP A 252 14.14 3.63 -9.73
N GLU A 253 14.30 3.48 -11.05
CA GLU A 253 14.26 2.17 -11.72
C GLU A 253 15.31 1.20 -11.20
N HIS A 254 16.55 1.69 -11.01
CA HIS A 254 17.62 0.87 -10.48
C HIS A 254 17.30 0.44 -9.04
N ALA A 255 16.75 1.32 -8.20
CA ALA A 255 16.36 0.95 -6.85
C ALA A 255 15.25 -0.10 -6.82
N LEU A 256 14.26 0.00 -7.72
CA LEU A 256 13.19 -1.01 -7.84
C LEU A 256 13.76 -2.36 -8.31
N ALA A 257 14.71 -2.36 -9.24
CA ALA A 257 15.39 -3.59 -9.67
C ALA A 257 16.17 -4.25 -8.51
N ILE A 258 16.87 -3.46 -7.68
CA ILE A 258 17.53 -3.98 -6.47
C ILE A 258 16.51 -4.54 -5.48
N CYS A 259 15.38 -3.84 -5.26
CA CYS A 259 14.31 -4.36 -4.38
C CYS A 259 13.79 -5.72 -4.85
N ARG A 260 13.61 -5.91 -6.16
CA ARG A 260 13.26 -7.21 -6.74
C ARG A 260 14.36 -8.23 -6.48
N GLU A 261 15.62 -7.88 -6.69
CA GLU A 261 16.75 -8.78 -6.43
C GLU A 261 16.81 -9.24 -4.97
N ILE A 262 16.55 -8.35 -4.02
CA ILE A 262 16.43 -8.69 -2.60
C ILE A 262 15.31 -9.73 -2.40
N VAL A 263 14.11 -9.46 -2.95
CA VAL A 263 12.96 -10.37 -2.82
C VAL A 263 13.24 -11.76 -3.41
N ARG A 264 13.97 -11.83 -4.54
CA ARG A 264 14.37 -13.09 -5.19
C ARG A 264 15.24 -13.96 -4.28
N HIS A 265 16.06 -13.36 -3.43
CA HIS A 265 16.98 -14.06 -2.54
C HIS A 265 16.39 -14.41 -1.18
N LEU A 266 15.15 -14.01 -0.90
CA LEU A 266 14.47 -14.40 0.33
C LEU A 266 14.13 -15.90 0.29
N ASP A 267 14.03 -16.51 1.48
CA ASP A 267 13.59 -17.89 1.60
C ASP A 267 12.21 -18.10 0.94
N PRO A 268 11.99 -19.24 0.26
CA PRO A 268 10.71 -19.55 -0.37
C PRO A 268 9.58 -19.54 0.67
N PRO A 269 8.35 -19.14 0.28
CA PRO A 269 7.22 -19.23 1.18
C PRO A 269 6.98 -20.68 1.61
N PRO A 270 6.47 -20.91 2.84
CA PRO A 270 6.10 -22.25 3.26
C PRO A 270 5.04 -22.83 2.30
N PRO A 271 5.05 -24.15 2.05
CA PRO A 271 4.03 -24.77 1.22
C PRO A 271 2.65 -24.60 1.83
N SER A 272 1.63 -24.58 0.97
CA SER A 272 0.23 -24.59 1.40
C SER A 272 -0.02 -25.81 2.31
N PRO A 273 -0.67 -25.64 3.48
CA PRO A 273 -0.96 -26.77 4.37
C PRO A 273 -2.15 -27.62 3.89
N TRP A 274 -2.78 -27.24 2.78
CA TRP A 274 -3.85 -27.99 2.10
C TRP A 274 -3.56 -28.12 0.61
N GLU A 275 -4.13 -29.17 0.01
CA GLU A 275 -4.12 -29.37 -1.44
C GLU A 275 -4.90 -28.25 -2.14
N ILE A 276 -4.27 -27.64 -3.15
CA ILE A 276 -4.89 -26.61 -3.99
C ILE A 276 -5.35 -27.29 -5.27
N ALA A 277 -6.66 -27.37 -5.47
CA ALA A 277 -7.24 -27.83 -6.72
C ALA A 277 -7.01 -26.79 -7.84
N ARG A 278 -7.16 -27.23 -9.10
CA ARG A 278 -7.11 -26.31 -10.24
C ARG A 278 -8.28 -25.31 -10.14
N PRO A 279 -8.03 -24.00 -10.21
CA PRO A 279 -9.11 -23.01 -10.17
C PRO A 279 -10.10 -23.18 -11.31
N GLU A 280 -11.38 -22.99 -11.01
CA GLU A 280 -12.50 -23.05 -11.96
C GLU A 280 -13.38 -21.81 -11.79
N PRO A 281 -13.92 -21.21 -12.87
CA PRO A 281 -14.91 -20.15 -12.71
C PRO A 281 -16.18 -20.69 -12.01
N PRO A 282 -16.96 -19.83 -11.33
CA PRO A 282 -18.30 -20.20 -10.88
C PRO A 282 -19.19 -20.56 -12.08
N GLU A 283 -20.18 -21.44 -11.88
CA GLU A 283 -21.19 -21.80 -12.90
C GLU A 283 -22.18 -20.67 -13.18
N LEU A 284 -22.32 -19.74 -12.24
CA LEU A 284 -23.17 -18.55 -12.36
C LEU A 284 -22.32 -17.31 -12.58
N ASP A 285 -22.78 -16.40 -13.45
CA ASP A 285 -22.04 -15.18 -13.79
C ASP A 285 -21.86 -14.27 -12.56
N PRO A 286 -20.62 -13.95 -12.14
CA PRO A 286 -20.35 -13.01 -11.05
C PRO A 286 -20.93 -11.61 -11.28
N SER A 287 -21.15 -11.19 -12.53
CA SER A 287 -21.75 -9.88 -12.83
C SER A 287 -23.17 -9.74 -12.28
N GLU A 288 -23.88 -10.87 -12.11
CA GLU A 288 -25.24 -10.91 -11.58
C GLU A 288 -25.32 -10.53 -10.10
N LEU A 289 -24.19 -10.50 -9.36
CA LEU A 289 -24.14 -10.05 -7.96
C LEU A 289 -24.82 -8.69 -7.77
N TYR A 290 -24.76 -7.80 -8.77
CA TYR A 290 -25.36 -6.47 -8.71
C TYR A 290 -26.89 -6.50 -8.60
N GLY A 291 -27.55 -7.45 -9.26
CA GLY A 291 -29.00 -7.62 -9.18
C GLY A 291 -29.47 -8.36 -7.92
N LEU A 292 -28.55 -8.93 -7.13
CA LEU A 292 -28.89 -9.65 -5.90
C LEU A 292 -29.01 -8.74 -4.68
N ILE A 293 -28.25 -7.65 -4.62
CA ILE A 293 -28.13 -6.84 -3.41
C ILE A 293 -29.42 -6.03 -3.18
N PRO A 294 -30.17 -6.28 -2.09
CA PRO A 294 -31.40 -5.56 -1.82
C PRO A 294 -31.19 -4.08 -1.57
N GLU A 295 -32.25 -3.29 -1.74
CA GLU A 295 -32.19 -1.84 -1.62
C GLU A 295 -31.92 -1.36 -0.19
N ASP A 296 -32.50 -2.05 0.79
CA ASP A 296 -32.36 -1.77 2.20
C ASP A 296 -32.12 -3.05 3.02
N PHE A 297 -31.85 -2.87 4.31
CA PHE A 297 -31.56 -3.94 5.26
C PHE A 297 -32.81 -4.74 5.69
N ARG A 298 -34.01 -4.38 5.24
CA ARG A 298 -35.26 -5.05 5.61
C ARG A 298 -35.56 -6.24 4.70
N HIS A 299 -34.93 -6.29 3.54
CA HIS A 299 -35.06 -7.37 2.59
C HIS A 299 -33.96 -8.39 2.78
N GLU A 300 -34.33 -9.67 2.80
CA GLU A 300 -33.38 -10.77 2.93
C GLU A 300 -32.56 -10.93 1.64
N LEU A 301 -31.26 -11.14 1.81
CA LEU A 301 -30.35 -11.55 0.74
C LEU A 301 -30.18 -13.06 0.81
N ALA A 302 -30.53 -13.76 -0.26
CA ALA A 302 -30.29 -15.20 -0.37
C ALA A 302 -28.77 -15.46 -0.44
N ALA A 303 -28.14 -15.74 0.70
CA ALA A 303 -26.68 -15.91 0.80
C ALA A 303 -26.13 -16.98 -0.17
N ARG A 304 -26.90 -18.04 -0.44
CA ARG A 304 -26.54 -19.09 -1.41
C ARG A 304 -26.36 -18.53 -2.83
N GLU A 305 -27.14 -17.52 -3.23
CA GLU A 305 -27.00 -16.88 -4.54
C GLU A 305 -25.68 -16.10 -4.66
N VAL A 306 -25.21 -15.51 -3.56
CA VAL A 306 -23.91 -14.83 -3.50
C VAL A 306 -22.78 -15.85 -3.54
N ILE A 307 -22.85 -16.90 -2.71
CA ILE A 307 -21.84 -17.98 -2.66
C ILE A 307 -21.68 -18.62 -4.04
N ALA A 308 -22.78 -18.92 -4.71
CA ALA A 308 -22.79 -19.56 -6.03
C ALA A 308 -22.08 -18.73 -7.12
N ARG A 309 -21.87 -17.43 -6.92
CA ARG A 309 -21.19 -16.52 -7.86
C ARG A 309 -19.74 -16.19 -7.46
N ILE A 310 -19.24 -16.81 -6.39
CA ILE A 310 -17.90 -16.58 -5.84
C ILE A 310 -17.06 -17.85 -5.83
N VAL A 311 -17.64 -19.00 -5.46
CA VAL A 311 -16.88 -20.25 -5.28
C VAL A 311 -16.72 -21.04 -6.58
N ASP A 312 -15.60 -21.74 -6.72
CA ASP A 312 -15.25 -22.57 -7.88
C ASP A 312 -16.36 -23.57 -8.25
N GLY A 313 -16.79 -23.52 -9.52
CA GLY A 313 -17.87 -24.36 -10.06
C GLY A 313 -19.19 -24.24 -9.30
N SER A 314 -19.41 -23.15 -8.54
CA SER A 314 -20.58 -22.95 -7.68
C SER A 314 -20.85 -24.11 -6.72
N ARG A 315 -19.80 -24.86 -6.35
CA ARG A 315 -19.89 -26.03 -5.48
C ARG A 315 -19.82 -25.64 -4.02
N PHE A 316 -20.82 -26.06 -3.26
CA PHE A 316 -20.90 -25.76 -1.83
C PHE A 316 -21.29 -27.01 -1.05
N HIS A 317 -20.61 -27.25 0.08
CA HIS A 317 -20.98 -28.28 1.04
C HIS A 317 -21.52 -27.58 2.27
N GLU A 318 -22.84 -27.49 2.36
CA GLU A 318 -23.51 -26.82 3.46
C GLU A 318 -23.48 -27.69 4.72
N PHE A 319 -23.09 -27.10 5.84
CA PHE A 319 -23.06 -27.77 7.13
C PHE A 319 -24.27 -27.34 7.97
N LYS A 320 -24.99 -28.31 8.54
CA LYS A 320 -26.26 -28.11 9.27
C LYS A 320 -27.35 -27.42 8.43
N GLU A 321 -27.61 -27.97 7.26
CA GLU A 321 -28.69 -27.50 6.38
C GLU A 321 -30.10 -27.80 6.93
N LEU A 322 -30.23 -28.87 7.73
CA LEU A 322 -31.49 -29.36 8.30
C LEU A 322 -31.85 -28.71 9.64
#